data_AF-A0A0C2D6I7-F1
#
_entry.id   AF-A0A0C2D6I7-F1
#
_cell.length_a   1.000
_cell.length_b   1.000
_cell.length_c   1.000
_cell.angle_alpha   90.00
_cell.angle_beta   90.00
_cell.angle_gamma   90.00
#
_symmetry.space_group_name_H-M   'P 1'
#
loop_
_entity.id
_entity.type
_entity.pdbx_description
1 polymer ?
#
loop_
_entity_poly.entity_id
_entity_poly.type
_entity_poly.pdbx_seq_one_letter_code
_entity_poly.pdbx_strand_id
1 'polypeptide(L)'
;MAGLPTSRHLRTSLIGTLVLLFASCEGRTLPPQDDGIGFGEDGDGDGDPNTGDGDGDGDGDDDGDDDGVDTGTAPCLAVVNDLVITDDTAAQSVDCVEEVLGDLTIGPTTQLVNLDMLANLRAVGGTIDVFGNLSLTSLEGLEQLEQVGWLHVRRNHNLGDLHGLDGLGSVDHITISKNAGMTSLAGLPDHIAPSALEVADNDLLPSLDGLPLFKLVSGGKQIAIEIEGNPSLVDLSGLSDCCASQQASLVIDRNHALTDLDGLEGFLRLESLRLYDNYALADLDGLENLIEVQTLEVKYDHCQPDMQASLIDFGQATSLASVNVLEIEWVPSMTSLDGLEALTELSKLVVRNNASLPYADVLALQGATKPGMVLVCGGVDGPECSNTPCPMF
;
A
#
# COMPACT_ATOMS: atom_id res chain seq x y z
N MET A 1 26.45 14.76 61.33
CA MET A 1 27.14 14.31 60.11
C MET A 1 26.33 13.11 59.60
N ALA A 2 25.28 13.23 58.77
CA ALA A 2 25.17 13.87 57.45
C ALA A 2 26.32 13.42 56.53
N GLY A 3 26.14 12.77 55.38
CA GLY A 3 24.96 12.39 54.60
C GLY A 3 25.34 11.53 53.37
N LEU A 4 24.30 11.19 52.60
CA LEU A 4 24.17 10.72 51.20
C LEU A 4 25.31 11.07 50.19
N PRO A 5 25.48 10.37 49.04
CA PRO A 5 24.47 10.19 47.94
C PRO A 5 24.31 8.73 47.43
N THR A 6 23.11 8.22 47.06
CA THR A 6 22.33 8.35 45.78
C THR A 6 23.17 8.12 44.51
N SER A 7 22.79 7.35 43.48
CA SER A 7 21.47 6.93 42.99
C SER A 7 21.61 5.94 41.81
N ARG A 8 20.64 5.00 41.68
CA ARG A 8 19.95 4.46 40.46
C ARG A 8 20.81 3.86 39.32
N HIS A 9 20.44 2.80 38.60
CA HIS A 9 19.12 2.31 38.15
C HIS A 9 19.14 0.79 37.91
N LEU A 10 18.08 0.10 38.36
CA LEU A 10 17.55 -1.08 37.68
C LEU A 10 17.03 -0.66 36.29
N ARG A 11 17.19 -1.52 35.28
CA ARG A 11 16.09 -1.96 34.42
C ARG A 11 16.48 -3.15 33.52
N THR A 12 15.67 -4.19 33.71
CA THR A 12 15.32 -5.32 32.85
C THR A 12 15.31 -4.96 31.36
N SER A 13 16.05 -5.72 30.54
CA SER A 13 15.85 -5.72 29.08
C SER A 13 14.84 -6.82 28.76
N LEU A 14 13.57 -6.44 28.76
CA LEU A 14 12.53 -7.10 27.96
C LEU A 14 12.70 -6.50 26.56
N ILE A 15 13.11 -7.30 25.58
CA ILE A 15 12.93 -6.92 24.17
C ILE A 15 11.48 -7.26 23.88
N GLY A 16 10.63 -6.25 24.05
CA GLY A 16 9.22 -6.32 23.68
C GLY A 16 9.11 -6.29 22.16
N THR A 17 8.38 -7.26 21.63
CA THR A 17 7.78 -7.23 20.30
C THR A 17 7.06 -5.89 20.14
N LEU A 18 7.58 -5.03 19.27
CA LEU A 18 6.93 -3.80 18.89
C LEU A 18 5.72 -4.19 18.03
N VAL A 19 4.55 -4.25 18.67
CA VAL A 19 3.26 -4.22 17.99
C VAL A 19 3.20 -2.88 17.26
N LEU A 20 3.46 -2.88 15.96
CA LEU A 20 3.01 -1.82 15.07
C LEU A 20 1.49 -1.93 15.01
N LEU A 21 0.83 -1.18 15.90
CA LEU A 21 -0.54 -0.74 15.68
C LEU A 21 -0.50 0.18 14.47
N PHE A 22 -0.75 -0.37 13.28
CA PHE A 22 -1.29 0.44 12.20
C PHE A 22 -2.74 0.71 12.56
N ALA A 23 -3.00 1.96 12.94
CA ALA A 23 -4.32 2.51 12.85
C ALA A 23 -4.68 2.56 11.36
N SER A 24 -5.67 1.75 10.99
CA SER A 24 -6.35 1.86 9.71
C SER A 24 -7.05 3.23 9.59
N CYS A 25 -7.20 3.68 8.34
CA CYS A 25 -8.02 4.79 7.86
C CYS A 25 -7.81 6.19 8.48
N GLU A 26 -7.01 7.02 7.82
CA GLU A 26 -7.40 8.42 7.58
C GLU A 26 -7.96 8.56 6.16
N GLY A 27 -9.18 8.06 5.98
CA GLY A 27 -10.12 8.67 5.06
C GLY A 27 -10.51 10.04 5.58
N ARG A 28 -9.64 11.04 5.42
CA ARG A 28 -10.08 12.44 5.52
C ARG A 28 -10.92 12.74 4.29
N THR A 29 -12.24 12.63 4.44
CA THR A 29 -13.10 13.62 3.80
C THR A 29 -12.75 14.96 4.43
N LEU A 30 -11.90 15.73 3.73
CA LEU A 30 -11.89 17.16 3.96
C LEU A 30 -13.34 17.65 3.76
N PRO A 31 -13.85 18.58 4.59
CA PRO A 31 -15.03 19.33 4.18
C PRO A 31 -14.70 19.96 2.82
N PRO A 32 -15.65 20.15 1.90
CA PRO A 32 -15.37 20.75 0.61
C PRO A 32 -14.70 22.11 0.85
N GLN A 33 -13.39 22.17 0.67
CA GLN A 33 -12.68 23.40 0.44
C GLN A 33 -12.73 23.59 -1.07
N ASP A 34 -13.66 24.48 -1.40
CA ASP A 34 -13.74 25.23 -2.64
C ASP A 34 -12.36 25.82 -2.99
N ASP A 35 -11.60 25.07 -3.79
CA ASP A 35 -10.40 25.55 -4.47
C ASP A 35 -10.63 25.48 -5.98
N GLY A 36 -11.61 26.27 -6.44
CA GLY A 36 -11.52 27.04 -7.68
C GLY A 36 -11.16 26.30 -8.98
N ILE A 37 -12.12 25.57 -9.54
CA ILE A 37 -12.35 25.60 -11.00
C ILE A 37 -13.86 25.67 -11.25
N GLY A 38 -14.41 26.84 -10.93
CA GLY A 38 -15.74 27.22 -11.37
C GLY A 38 -15.71 27.46 -12.88
N PHE A 39 -16.27 26.53 -13.64
CA PHE A 39 -16.68 26.79 -15.02
C PHE A 39 -17.78 27.87 -14.98
N GLY A 40 -17.38 29.12 -15.19
CA GLY A 40 -18.30 30.20 -15.52
C GLY A 40 -18.90 29.92 -16.89
N GLU A 41 -20.15 29.47 -16.91
CA GLU A 41 -20.99 29.60 -18.09
C GLU A 41 -21.36 31.07 -18.23
N ASP A 42 -20.78 31.72 -19.24
CA ASP A 42 -21.11 33.09 -19.62
C ASP A 42 -22.57 33.16 -20.08
N GLY A 43 -23.38 33.89 -19.31
CA GLY A 43 -24.67 34.39 -19.73
C GLY A 43 -24.49 35.71 -20.47
N ASP A 44 -24.57 35.67 -21.79
CA ASP A 44 -24.70 36.86 -22.64
C ASP A 44 -26.08 37.52 -22.43
N GLY A 45 -26.06 38.74 -21.91
CA GLY A 45 -27.22 39.62 -21.77
C GLY A 45 -26.84 41.05 -22.16
N ASP A 46 -27.23 41.42 -23.38
CA ASP A 46 -27.41 42.73 -24.00
C ASP A 46 -27.19 44.01 -23.15
N GLY A 47 -26.50 45.01 -23.72
CA GLY A 47 -26.89 46.41 -23.49
C GLY A 47 -25.84 47.52 -23.57
N ASP A 48 -25.67 48.04 -24.80
CA ASP A 48 -25.49 49.46 -25.18
C ASP A 48 -24.09 50.14 -25.08
N PRO A 49 -23.73 51.01 -26.07
CA PRO A 49 -22.37 51.47 -26.36
C PRO A 49 -22.14 52.94 -25.93
N ASN A 50 -21.03 53.51 -26.44
CA ASN A 50 -20.59 54.93 -26.38
C ASN A 50 -19.71 55.19 -25.14
N THR A 51 -18.44 55.65 -25.20
CA THR A 51 -17.75 56.71 -25.95
C THR A 51 -16.24 56.48 -25.67
N GLY A 52 -15.30 56.43 -26.60
CA GLY A 52 -14.81 57.58 -27.37
C GLY A 52 -13.33 57.78 -27.07
N ASP A 53 -12.46 57.41 -28.01
CA ASP A 53 -11.04 57.80 -28.10
C ASP A 53 -10.79 58.04 -29.61
N GLY A 54 -10.25 59.15 -30.10
CA GLY A 54 -9.30 60.05 -29.47
C GLY A 54 -7.94 59.80 -30.12
N ASP A 55 -7.79 60.21 -31.38
CA ASP A 55 -6.55 60.12 -32.16
C ASP A 55 -5.37 60.78 -31.42
N GLY A 56 -4.23 60.09 -31.43
CA GLY A 56 -2.97 60.58 -30.85
C GLY A 56 -1.78 59.81 -31.37
N ASP A 57 -1.39 60.12 -32.61
CA ASP A 57 -0.09 59.76 -33.19
C ASP A 57 1.06 60.36 -32.37
N GLY A 58 2.14 59.60 -32.20
CA GLY A 58 3.35 60.03 -31.48
C GLY A 58 4.53 59.11 -31.76
N ASP A 59 5.27 59.48 -32.79
CA ASP A 59 6.53 58.94 -33.33
C ASP A 59 7.62 58.51 -32.32
N GLY A 60 8.42 57.53 -32.75
CA GLY A 60 9.90 57.52 -32.65
C GLY A 60 10.51 57.13 -31.31
N ASP A 61 11.23 56.01 -31.24
CA ASP A 61 12.63 55.97 -31.65
C ASP A 61 13.20 54.54 -31.53
N ASP A 62 13.97 54.21 -32.56
CA ASP A 62 14.78 53.02 -32.78
C ASP A 62 16.13 53.27 -32.08
N ASP A 63 16.40 52.57 -30.99
CA ASP A 63 17.76 52.36 -30.48
C ASP A 63 17.88 50.88 -30.12
N GLY A 64 18.43 50.14 -31.07
CA GLY A 64 18.87 48.76 -30.87
C GLY A 64 20.03 48.72 -29.88
N ASP A 65 19.72 48.31 -28.66
CA ASP A 65 20.66 47.61 -27.80
C ASP A 65 20.42 46.10 -27.97
N ASP A 66 21.22 45.52 -28.87
CA ASP A 66 21.53 44.09 -28.94
C ASP A 66 22.35 43.71 -27.70
N ASP A 67 21.71 43.82 -26.53
CA ASP A 67 22.12 43.08 -25.35
C ASP A 67 21.76 41.63 -25.63
N GLY A 68 22.72 40.91 -26.20
CA GLY A 68 22.72 39.46 -26.23
C GLY A 68 22.42 38.97 -24.82
N VAL A 69 21.14 38.68 -24.57
CA VAL A 69 20.71 37.91 -23.42
C VAL A 69 21.38 36.58 -23.63
N ASP A 70 22.52 36.42 -22.95
CA ASP A 70 22.99 35.14 -22.47
C ASP A 70 21.75 34.46 -21.91
N THR A 71 21.11 33.60 -22.72
CA THR A 71 20.08 32.67 -22.28
C THR A 71 20.81 31.60 -21.48
N GLY A 72 21.53 32.04 -20.44
CA GLY A 72 22.31 31.26 -19.51
C GLY A 72 21.35 30.35 -18.79
N THR A 73 20.92 29.32 -19.49
CA THR A 73 20.52 28.05 -18.92
C THR A 73 21.73 27.67 -18.08
N ALA A 74 21.61 27.90 -16.77
CA ALA A 74 22.57 27.41 -15.81
C ALA A 74 22.84 25.95 -16.21
N PRO A 75 24.12 25.56 -16.39
CA PRO A 75 24.43 24.22 -16.84
C PRO A 75 23.76 23.27 -15.86
N CYS A 76 22.94 22.37 -16.40
CA CYS A 76 22.28 21.34 -15.62
C CYS A 76 23.34 20.64 -14.74
N LEU A 77 22.99 20.38 -13.48
CA LEU A 77 23.90 19.80 -12.50
C LEU A 77 23.66 18.29 -12.41
N ALA A 78 24.70 17.49 -12.64
CA ALA A 78 24.59 16.04 -12.61
C ALA A 78 24.21 15.47 -11.23
N VAL A 79 24.52 16.18 -10.14
CA VAL A 79 24.20 15.79 -8.77
C VAL A 79 23.45 16.90 -8.07
N VAL A 80 22.21 16.66 -7.66
CA VAL A 80 21.35 17.64 -6.97
C VAL A 80 20.96 17.16 -5.58
N ASN A 81 20.55 18.08 -4.71
CA ASN A 81 20.07 17.70 -3.37
C ASN A 81 18.69 17.05 -3.48
N ASP A 82 17.68 17.83 -3.84
CA ASP A 82 16.33 17.36 -4.12
C ASP A 82 15.95 17.79 -5.54
N LEU A 83 15.03 17.05 -6.17
CA LEU A 83 14.54 17.35 -7.51
C LEU A 83 13.01 17.30 -7.53
N VAL A 84 12.39 18.31 -8.15
CA VAL A 84 10.95 18.38 -8.33
C VAL A 84 10.66 18.57 -9.81
N ILE A 85 9.87 17.67 -10.38
CA ILE A 85 9.38 17.71 -11.76
C ILE A 85 7.91 18.12 -11.74
N THR A 86 7.58 19.20 -12.43
CA THR A 86 6.23 19.77 -12.60
C THR A 86 5.95 20.05 -14.07
N ASP A 87 4.73 20.49 -14.40
CA ASP A 87 4.38 20.93 -15.77
C ASP A 87 5.29 22.05 -16.31
N ASP A 88 5.93 22.84 -15.43
CA ASP A 88 6.84 23.93 -15.81
C ASP A 88 8.31 23.48 -15.98
N THR A 89 8.62 22.22 -15.71
CA THR A 89 10.00 21.73 -15.77
C THR A 89 10.43 21.51 -17.22
N ALA A 90 11.40 22.31 -17.68
CA ALA A 90 11.99 22.12 -19.00
C ALA A 90 12.86 20.85 -19.01
N ALA A 91 12.70 19.98 -20.01
CA ALA A 91 13.49 18.74 -20.12
C ALA A 91 15.01 18.99 -20.01
N GLN A 92 15.52 20.05 -20.67
CA GLN A 92 16.93 20.39 -20.70
C GLN A 92 17.49 20.89 -19.35
N SER A 93 16.63 21.23 -18.39
CA SER A 93 17.09 21.63 -17.05
C SER A 93 17.42 20.44 -16.16
N VAL A 94 16.99 19.22 -16.54
CA VAL A 94 17.15 18.00 -15.73
C VAL A 94 17.72 16.82 -16.51
N ASP A 95 17.85 16.91 -17.83
CA ASP A 95 18.31 15.82 -18.71
C ASP A 95 19.74 15.33 -18.40
N CYS A 96 20.54 16.09 -17.66
CA CYS A 96 21.87 15.71 -17.23
C CYS A 96 21.94 15.10 -15.82
N VAL A 97 20.83 15.12 -15.06
CA VAL A 97 20.84 14.70 -13.66
C VAL A 97 21.09 13.19 -13.60
N GLU A 98 22.14 12.79 -12.91
CA GLU A 98 22.54 11.41 -12.69
C GLU A 98 22.25 10.95 -11.25
N GLU A 99 22.27 11.87 -10.28
CA GLU A 99 22.06 11.56 -8.86
C GLU A 99 21.26 12.64 -8.14
N VAL A 100 20.27 12.22 -7.35
CA VAL A 100 19.53 13.05 -6.39
C VAL A 100 19.90 12.55 -4.99
N LEU A 101 20.53 13.39 -4.18
CA LEU A 101 21.02 12.98 -2.86
C LEU A 101 19.89 12.76 -1.84
N GLY A 102 18.80 13.50 -1.98
CA GLY A 102 17.58 13.46 -1.19
C GLY A 102 16.42 12.91 -2.00
N ASP A 103 15.32 13.67 -2.08
CA ASP A 103 14.06 13.20 -2.65
C ASP A 103 13.85 13.70 -4.10
N LEU A 104 13.24 12.84 -4.91
CA LEU A 104 12.74 13.14 -6.25
C LEU A 104 11.20 13.10 -6.24
N THR A 105 10.57 14.25 -6.44
CA THR A 105 9.12 14.36 -6.59
C THR A 105 8.77 14.58 -8.05
N ILE A 106 7.91 13.73 -8.61
CA ILE A 106 7.41 13.85 -9.99
C ILE A 106 5.90 14.05 -9.95
N GLY A 107 5.47 15.30 -10.17
CA GLY A 107 4.08 15.70 -10.23
C GLY A 107 3.57 16.47 -9.01
N PRO A 108 2.29 16.87 -9.02
CA PRO A 108 1.28 16.56 -10.05
C PRO A 108 1.56 17.25 -11.39
N THR A 109 1.26 16.56 -12.49
CA THR A 109 1.37 17.09 -13.86
C THR A 109 0.15 16.72 -14.68
N THR A 110 -0.13 17.54 -15.69
CA THR A 110 -1.24 17.32 -16.64
C THR A 110 -0.74 16.82 -17.99
N GLN A 111 0.50 17.15 -18.36
CA GLN A 111 1.03 16.90 -19.71
C GLN A 111 2.17 15.88 -19.77
N LEU A 112 2.71 15.44 -18.63
CA LEU A 112 3.80 14.46 -18.60
C LEU A 112 3.28 13.07 -19.03
N VAL A 113 3.84 12.51 -20.09
CA VAL A 113 3.42 11.21 -20.65
C VAL A 113 4.40 10.08 -20.32
N ASN A 114 5.69 10.41 -20.23
CA ASN A 114 6.79 9.53 -19.83
C ASN A 114 7.85 10.33 -19.06
N LEU A 115 8.93 9.67 -18.66
CA LEU A 115 10.01 10.23 -17.85
C LEU A 115 11.33 10.32 -18.63
N ASP A 116 11.32 10.35 -19.97
CA ASP A 116 12.52 10.35 -20.83
C ASP A 116 13.55 11.43 -20.45
N MET A 117 13.08 12.55 -19.88
CA MET A 117 13.93 13.62 -19.37
C MET A 117 14.83 13.19 -18.20
N LEU A 118 14.60 12.02 -17.61
CA LEU A 118 15.38 11.42 -16.53
C LEU A 118 16.25 10.24 -16.99
N ALA A 119 16.42 10.03 -18.29
CA ALA A 119 17.15 8.88 -18.85
C ALA A 119 18.60 8.67 -18.35
N ASN A 120 19.20 9.69 -17.74
CA ASN A 120 20.55 9.62 -17.15
C ASN A 120 20.54 9.37 -15.64
N LEU A 121 19.38 9.39 -14.98
CA LEU A 121 19.24 9.22 -13.54
C LEU A 121 19.61 7.80 -13.13
N ARG A 122 20.58 7.69 -12.21
CA ARG A 122 21.12 6.43 -11.70
C ARG A 122 20.79 6.18 -10.25
N ALA A 123 20.69 7.23 -9.43
CA ALA A 123 20.48 7.07 -8.00
C ALA A 123 19.62 8.18 -7.40
N VAL A 124 18.75 7.78 -6.49
CA VAL A 124 18.03 8.67 -5.58
C VAL A 124 18.28 8.19 -4.16
N GLY A 125 18.94 9.01 -3.35
CA GLY A 125 19.33 8.66 -1.98
C GLY A 125 18.15 8.52 -1.03
N GLY A 126 17.07 9.26 -1.28
CA GLY A 126 15.82 9.25 -0.52
C GLY A 126 14.68 8.54 -1.25
N THR A 127 13.59 9.26 -1.41
CA THR A 127 12.32 8.78 -1.97
C THR A 127 12.14 9.24 -3.41
N ILE A 128 11.63 8.36 -4.27
CA ILE A 128 10.98 8.76 -5.52
C ILE A 128 9.47 8.75 -5.29
N ASP A 129 8.81 9.89 -5.42
CA ASP A 129 7.35 10.02 -5.37
C ASP A 129 6.80 10.44 -6.73
N VAL A 130 6.33 9.46 -7.51
CA VAL A 130 5.64 9.67 -8.79
C VAL A 130 4.16 9.83 -8.50
N PHE A 131 3.71 11.07 -8.42
CA PHE A 131 2.44 11.43 -7.82
C PHE A 131 1.55 12.29 -8.73
N GLY A 132 0.33 11.82 -9.01
CA GLY A 132 -0.72 12.68 -9.56
C GLY A 132 -0.48 13.14 -11.00
N ASN A 133 0.17 12.30 -11.83
CA ASN A 133 0.44 12.61 -13.23
C ASN A 133 -0.68 12.07 -14.11
N LEU A 134 -1.57 12.94 -14.58
CA LEU A 134 -2.81 12.54 -15.24
C LEU A 134 -2.57 11.84 -16.59
N SER A 135 -1.55 12.27 -17.34
CA SER A 135 -1.25 11.75 -18.68
C SER A 135 -0.13 10.72 -18.71
N LEU A 136 0.48 10.39 -17.55
CA LEU A 136 1.63 9.49 -17.47
C LEU A 136 1.17 8.05 -17.76
N THR A 137 1.72 7.46 -18.82
CA THR A 137 1.38 6.09 -19.25
C THR A 137 2.50 5.10 -19.03
N SER A 138 3.73 5.57 -18.74
CA SER A 138 4.91 4.74 -18.60
C SER A 138 5.94 5.39 -17.66
N LEU A 139 6.76 4.56 -17.00
CA LEU A 139 7.94 5.00 -16.24
C LEU A 139 9.23 4.94 -17.09
N GLU A 140 9.11 4.73 -18.40
CA GLU A 140 10.20 4.87 -19.38
C GLU A 140 10.96 6.19 -19.16
N GLY A 141 12.28 6.11 -19.19
CA GLY A 141 13.22 7.13 -18.74
C GLY A 141 13.87 6.83 -17.38
N LEU A 142 13.40 5.83 -16.62
CA LEU A 142 14.03 5.38 -15.37
C LEU A 142 14.89 4.11 -15.54
N GLU A 143 15.19 3.67 -16.76
CA GLU A 143 15.81 2.36 -17.02
C GLU A 143 17.25 2.27 -16.50
N GLN A 144 17.89 3.41 -16.23
CA GLN A 144 19.23 3.49 -15.65
C GLN A 144 19.23 3.65 -14.14
N LEU A 145 18.06 3.77 -13.50
CA LEU A 145 17.95 3.94 -12.06
C LEU A 145 18.38 2.65 -11.36
N GLU A 146 19.51 2.67 -10.66
CA GLU A 146 20.10 1.53 -9.96
C GLU A 146 19.71 1.50 -8.47
N GLN A 147 19.45 2.66 -7.86
CA GLN A 147 19.22 2.76 -6.42
C GLN A 147 18.14 3.77 -6.06
N VAL A 148 17.21 3.34 -5.23
CA VAL A 148 16.26 4.20 -4.52
C VAL A 148 16.13 3.73 -3.07
N GLY A 149 15.88 4.66 -2.14
CA GLY A 149 15.41 4.28 -0.81
C GLY A 149 14.00 3.72 -0.90
N TRP A 150 13.03 4.60 -1.14
CA TRP A 150 11.60 4.31 -1.19
C TRP A 150 11.02 4.70 -2.55
N LEU A 151 10.21 3.83 -3.14
CA LEU A 151 9.52 4.09 -4.39
C LEU A 151 8.02 4.19 -4.14
N HIS A 152 7.45 5.37 -4.37
CA HIS A 152 6.00 5.59 -4.37
C HIS A 152 5.53 5.90 -5.79
N VAL A 153 4.62 5.09 -6.31
CA VAL A 153 3.95 5.30 -7.60
C VAL A 153 2.47 5.43 -7.31
N ARG A 154 1.96 6.67 -7.28
CA ARG A 154 0.61 6.94 -6.77
C ARG A 154 -0.20 7.93 -7.57
N ARG A 155 -1.51 7.68 -7.68
CA ARG A 155 -2.45 8.60 -8.36
C ARG A 155 -2.09 8.89 -9.83
N ASN A 156 -1.46 7.96 -10.54
CA ASN A 156 -1.19 8.09 -11.98
C ASN A 156 -2.27 7.32 -12.75
N HIS A 157 -3.34 8.03 -13.10
CA HIS A 157 -4.60 7.41 -13.56
C HIS A 157 -4.42 6.53 -14.82
N ASN A 158 -3.50 6.89 -15.72
CA ASN A 158 -3.28 6.20 -16.99
C ASN A 158 -2.09 5.23 -16.99
N LEU A 159 -1.39 5.06 -15.86
CA LEU A 159 -0.25 4.16 -15.75
C LEU A 159 -0.74 2.71 -15.67
N GLY A 160 -0.35 1.88 -16.65
CA GLY A 160 -0.85 0.52 -16.80
C GLY A 160 0.02 -0.57 -16.16
N ASP A 161 1.32 -0.30 -16.04
CA ASP A 161 2.33 -1.19 -15.47
C ASP A 161 3.55 -0.40 -14.96
N LEU A 162 4.64 -1.09 -14.62
CA LEU A 162 5.85 -0.52 -14.02
C LEU A 162 7.08 -0.63 -14.94
N HIS A 163 6.90 -0.88 -16.25
CA HIS A 163 8.03 -0.90 -17.18
C HIS A 163 8.79 0.43 -17.17
N GLY A 164 10.11 0.33 -17.31
CA GLY A 164 11.02 1.45 -17.10
C GLY A 164 11.83 1.33 -15.80
N LEU A 165 11.47 0.42 -14.90
CA LEU A 165 12.22 0.17 -13.65
C LEU A 165 13.19 -1.02 -13.72
N ASP A 166 13.46 -1.55 -14.92
CA ASP A 166 14.24 -2.78 -15.12
C ASP A 166 15.70 -2.68 -14.59
N GLY A 167 16.23 -1.46 -14.48
CA GLY A 167 17.58 -1.18 -13.97
C GLY A 167 17.71 -1.20 -12.44
N LEU A 168 16.58 -1.26 -11.71
CA LEU A 168 16.57 -1.04 -10.26
C LEU A 168 17.30 -2.16 -9.50
N GLY A 169 18.45 -1.84 -8.94
CA GLY A 169 19.29 -2.78 -8.19
C GLY A 169 18.97 -2.87 -6.70
N SER A 170 18.48 -1.78 -6.10
CA SER A 170 18.14 -1.73 -4.69
C SER A 170 16.96 -0.79 -4.42
N VAL A 171 16.00 -1.29 -3.65
CA VAL A 171 14.85 -0.56 -3.09
C VAL A 171 14.45 -1.21 -1.77
N ASP A 172 14.13 -0.42 -0.75
CA ASP A 172 13.74 -0.94 0.56
C ASP A 172 12.21 -1.00 0.75
N HIS A 173 11.46 -0.07 0.16
CA HIS A 173 9.99 -0.01 0.22
C HIS A 173 9.41 0.35 -1.15
N ILE A 174 8.35 -0.35 -1.55
CA ILE A 174 7.60 -0.11 -2.79
C ILE A 174 6.13 0.10 -2.42
N THR A 175 5.56 1.24 -2.80
CA THR A 175 4.12 1.52 -2.71
C THR A 175 3.57 1.84 -4.07
N ILE A 176 2.58 1.06 -4.52
CA ILE A 176 1.87 1.24 -5.78
C ILE A 176 0.40 1.44 -5.43
N SER A 177 -0.08 2.69 -5.49
CA SER A 177 -1.46 2.94 -5.08
C SER A 177 -2.24 3.99 -5.85
N LYS A 178 -3.56 3.79 -5.96
CA LYS A 178 -4.46 4.74 -6.65
C LYS A 178 -4.11 4.94 -8.12
N ASN A 179 -3.53 3.94 -8.78
CA ASN A 179 -3.28 3.97 -10.22
C ASN A 179 -4.42 3.23 -10.91
N ALA A 180 -5.53 3.93 -11.20
CA ALA A 180 -6.76 3.31 -11.68
C ALA A 180 -6.60 2.54 -13.00
N GLY A 181 -5.64 2.93 -13.85
CA GLY A 181 -5.30 2.26 -15.11
C GLY A 181 -4.40 1.04 -14.96
N MET A 182 -3.90 0.75 -13.75
CA MET A 182 -2.95 -0.34 -13.49
C MET A 182 -3.61 -1.68 -13.74
N THR A 183 -3.01 -2.48 -14.62
CA THR A 183 -3.51 -3.82 -14.98
C THR A 183 -2.47 -4.92 -14.79
N SER A 184 -1.21 -4.55 -14.54
CA SER A 184 -0.11 -5.48 -14.28
C SER A 184 0.94 -4.83 -13.38
N LEU A 185 1.65 -5.65 -12.60
CA LEU A 185 2.81 -5.19 -11.81
C LEU A 185 4.16 -5.47 -12.50
N ALA A 186 4.13 -5.81 -13.80
CA ALA A 186 5.32 -6.09 -14.59
C ALA A 186 6.24 -4.86 -14.71
N GLY A 187 7.55 -5.11 -14.75
CA GLY A 187 8.60 -4.08 -14.88
C GLY A 187 9.51 -3.95 -13.66
N LEU A 188 9.15 -4.57 -12.54
CA LEU A 188 10.07 -4.72 -11.41
C LEU A 188 11.12 -5.82 -11.68
N PRO A 189 12.39 -5.61 -11.31
CA PRO A 189 13.44 -6.59 -11.54
C PRO A 189 13.45 -7.74 -10.52
N ASP A 190 14.00 -8.89 -10.90
CA ASP A 190 14.04 -10.13 -10.08
C ASP A 190 15.15 -10.20 -9.03
N HIS A 191 16.01 -9.20 -8.95
CA HIS A 191 17.15 -9.22 -8.04
C HIS A 191 17.02 -8.26 -6.86
N ILE A 192 15.95 -7.47 -6.81
CA ILE A 192 15.64 -6.60 -5.65
C ILE A 192 15.09 -7.42 -4.49
N ALA A 193 15.21 -6.84 -3.29
CA ALA A 193 14.80 -7.45 -2.04
C ALA A 193 14.13 -6.40 -1.13
N PRO A 194 12.94 -5.90 -1.51
CA PRO A 194 12.25 -4.91 -0.70
C PRO A 194 11.88 -5.51 0.66
N SER A 195 11.87 -4.66 1.69
CA SER A 195 11.36 -5.03 3.01
C SER A 195 9.87 -4.77 3.16
N ALA A 196 9.28 -3.95 2.28
CA ALA A 196 7.85 -3.76 2.20
C ALA A 196 7.35 -3.62 0.75
N LEU A 197 6.20 -4.22 0.47
CA LEU A 197 5.42 -4.07 -0.74
C LEU A 197 3.98 -3.72 -0.36
N GLU A 198 3.50 -2.58 -0.84
CA GLU A 198 2.12 -2.13 -0.70
C GLU A 198 1.49 -1.98 -2.10
N VAL A 199 0.39 -2.68 -2.34
CA VAL A 199 -0.42 -2.60 -3.56
C VAL A 199 -1.84 -2.26 -3.16
N ALA A 200 -2.21 -0.98 -3.30
CA ALA A 200 -3.47 -0.48 -2.76
C ALA A 200 -4.31 0.35 -3.72
N ASP A 201 -5.63 0.23 -3.68
CA ASP A 201 -6.55 1.09 -4.46
C ASP A 201 -6.25 1.09 -5.99
N ASN A 202 -5.85 -0.03 -6.58
CA ASN A 202 -5.65 -0.16 -8.03
C ASN A 202 -6.87 -0.83 -8.67
N ASP A 203 -7.85 -0.01 -9.03
CA ASP A 203 -9.21 -0.45 -9.41
C ASP A 203 -9.28 -1.51 -10.51
N LEU A 204 -8.38 -1.49 -11.48
CA LEU A 204 -8.38 -2.40 -12.64
C LEU A 204 -7.39 -3.56 -12.54
N LEU A 205 -6.65 -3.70 -11.43
CA LEU A 205 -5.65 -4.75 -11.27
C LEU A 205 -6.34 -6.10 -10.99
N PRO A 206 -6.27 -7.09 -11.91
CA PRO A 206 -7.00 -8.34 -11.77
C PRO A 206 -6.23 -9.41 -10.99
N SER A 207 -4.89 -9.36 -11.04
CA SER A 207 -3.99 -10.28 -10.36
C SER A 207 -2.70 -9.57 -9.95
N LEU A 208 -1.91 -10.22 -9.09
CA LEU A 208 -0.55 -9.78 -8.74
C LEU A 208 0.52 -10.27 -9.73
N ASP A 209 0.12 -10.77 -10.90
CA ASP A 209 1.04 -11.21 -11.94
C ASP A 209 1.99 -10.09 -12.39
N GLY A 210 3.22 -10.48 -12.70
CA GLY A 210 4.30 -9.57 -13.05
C GLY A 210 5.17 -9.16 -11.87
N LEU A 211 4.78 -9.48 -10.63
CA LEU A 211 5.71 -9.46 -9.51
C LEU A 211 6.84 -10.47 -9.74
N PRO A 212 8.11 -10.06 -9.58
CA PRO A 212 9.22 -10.94 -9.83
C PRO A 212 9.57 -11.77 -8.58
N LEU A 213 10.40 -12.79 -8.75
CA LEU A 213 10.99 -13.56 -7.64
C LEU A 213 11.95 -12.68 -6.84
N PHE A 214 11.49 -12.02 -5.77
CA PHE A 214 12.36 -11.16 -4.98
C PHE A 214 13.51 -11.94 -4.34
N LYS A 215 14.70 -11.35 -4.39
CA LYS A 215 15.91 -11.93 -3.82
C LYS A 215 15.76 -12.08 -2.30
N LEU A 216 16.13 -13.26 -1.80
CA LEU A 216 16.13 -13.52 -0.36
C LEU A 216 17.13 -12.62 0.38
N VAL A 217 16.63 -11.88 1.38
CA VAL A 217 17.49 -11.06 2.24
C VAL A 217 18.32 -11.98 3.16
N SER A 218 19.64 -11.95 2.98
CA SER A 218 20.57 -12.64 3.88
C SER A 218 20.49 -12.02 5.28
N GLY A 219 20.09 -12.82 6.29
CA GLY A 219 19.98 -12.36 7.68
C GLY A 219 18.58 -12.44 8.29
N GLY A 220 17.58 -12.95 7.55
CA GLY A 220 16.24 -13.19 8.10
C GLY A 220 15.41 -11.93 8.28
N LYS A 221 15.65 -10.87 7.49
CA LYS A 221 14.75 -9.71 7.45
C LYS A 221 13.46 -10.18 6.76
N GLN A 222 12.35 -9.92 7.43
CA GLN A 222 11.02 -10.24 6.95
C GLN A 222 10.55 -9.20 5.91
N ILE A 223 9.78 -9.64 4.92
CA ILE A 223 9.03 -8.76 4.03
C ILE A 223 7.62 -8.52 4.58
N ALA A 224 7.17 -7.26 4.60
CA ALA A 224 5.79 -6.89 4.84
C ALA A 224 5.06 -6.70 3.51
N ILE A 225 3.94 -7.39 3.32
CA ILE A 225 3.14 -7.33 2.10
C ILE A 225 1.73 -6.88 2.49
N GLU A 226 1.27 -5.81 1.87
CA GLU A 226 -0.05 -5.23 2.08
C GLU A 226 -0.76 -5.09 0.73
N ILE A 227 -1.94 -5.71 0.63
CA ILE A 227 -2.77 -5.72 -0.56
C ILE A 227 -4.15 -5.23 -0.12
N GLU A 228 -4.43 -3.95 -0.37
CA GLU A 228 -5.62 -3.28 0.15
C GLU A 228 -6.50 -2.72 -0.96
N GLY A 229 -7.81 -2.97 -0.92
CA GLY A 229 -8.76 -2.17 -1.68
C GLY A 229 -8.57 -2.27 -3.19
N ASN A 230 -8.19 -3.44 -3.72
CA ASN A 230 -8.13 -3.67 -5.17
C ASN A 230 -9.41 -4.40 -5.61
N PRO A 231 -10.48 -3.68 -6.00
CA PRO A 231 -11.82 -4.26 -6.19
C PRO A 231 -11.93 -5.25 -7.35
N SER A 232 -11.01 -5.24 -8.31
CA SER A 232 -10.97 -6.22 -9.43
C SER A 232 -10.04 -7.40 -9.15
N LEU A 233 -9.30 -7.42 -8.04
CA LEU A 233 -8.32 -8.44 -7.73
C LEU A 233 -9.01 -9.76 -7.37
N VAL A 234 -8.75 -10.79 -8.17
CA VAL A 234 -9.32 -12.13 -8.01
C VAL A 234 -8.24 -13.21 -7.81
N ASP A 235 -6.97 -12.86 -7.97
CA ASP A 235 -5.87 -13.83 -8.08
C ASP A 235 -4.59 -13.28 -7.43
N LEU A 236 -3.99 -14.04 -6.50
CA LEU A 236 -2.76 -13.67 -5.78
C LEU A 236 -1.51 -14.37 -6.30
N SER A 237 -1.57 -15.11 -7.41
CA SER A 237 -0.51 -16.01 -7.93
C SER A 237 0.89 -15.41 -8.02
N GLY A 238 1.03 -14.10 -8.24
CA GLY A 238 2.33 -13.39 -8.15
C GLY A 238 3.05 -13.52 -6.81
N LEU A 239 2.35 -13.84 -5.71
CA LEU A 239 2.96 -14.06 -4.39
C LEU A 239 3.63 -15.43 -4.24
N SER A 240 3.08 -16.44 -4.92
CA SER A 240 3.62 -17.81 -4.90
C SER A 240 5.04 -17.85 -5.47
N ASP A 241 5.28 -17.01 -6.48
CA ASP A 241 6.57 -16.82 -7.11
C ASP A 241 7.45 -15.87 -6.31
N CYS A 242 6.93 -14.74 -5.79
CA CYS A 242 7.80 -13.70 -5.21
C CYS A 242 8.50 -14.09 -3.91
N CYS A 243 7.79 -14.80 -3.01
CA CYS A 243 8.05 -14.65 -1.58
C CYS A 243 7.96 -15.96 -0.77
N ALA A 244 7.63 -17.08 -1.41
CA ALA A 244 7.47 -18.42 -0.82
C ALA A 244 8.59 -18.89 0.14
N SER A 245 9.84 -18.46 -0.13
CA SER A 245 11.02 -18.86 0.65
C SER A 245 11.40 -17.88 1.77
N GLN A 246 10.63 -16.80 1.94
CA GLN A 246 10.93 -15.71 2.87
C GLN A 246 10.05 -15.78 4.12
N GLN A 247 10.50 -15.16 5.22
CA GLN A 247 9.58 -14.81 6.31
C GLN A 247 8.76 -13.61 5.85
N ALA A 248 7.44 -13.71 5.91
CA ALA A 248 6.54 -12.66 5.45
C ALA A 248 5.44 -12.34 6.47
N SER A 249 4.98 -11.08 6.47
CA SER A 249 3.67 -10.68 7.03
C SER A 249 2.79 -10.30 5.86
N LEU A 250 1.58 -10.86 5.80
CA LEU A 250 0.61 -10.54 4.77
C LEU A 250 -0.61 -9.88 5.41
N VAL A 251 -1.00 -8.74 4.83
CA VAL A 251 -2.28 -8.10 5.07
C VAL A 251 -3.03 -8.08 3.75
N ILE A 252 -4.19 -8.72 3.72
CA ILE A 252 -5.11 -8.72 2.58
C ILE A 252 -6.38 -8.07 3.10
N ASP A 253 -6.65 -6.84 2.66
CA ASP A 253 -7.75 -6.01 3.17
C ASP A 253 -8.64 -5.51 2.02
N ARG A 254 -9.97 -5.55 2.18
CA ARG A 254 -10.94 -4.95 1.23
C ARG A 254 -10.78 -5.36 -0.25
N ASN A 255 -10.30 -6.56 -0.55
CA ASN A 255 -10.26 -7.06 -1.93
C ASN A 255 -11.58 -7.78 -2.24
N HIS A 256 -12.61 -7.01 -2.57
CA HIS A 256 -13.99 -7.49 -2.60
C HIS A 256 -14.34 -8.51 -3.71
N ALA A 257 -13.46 -8.72 -4.70
CA ALA A 257 -13.63 -9.74 -5.73
C ALA A 257 -12.86 -11.04 -5.43
N LEU A 258 -11.99 -11.04 -4.41
CA LEU A 258 -11.16 -12.18 -4.05
C LEU A 258 -12.02 -13.28 -3.40
N THR A 259 -12.02 -14.48 -3.99
CA THR A 259 -12.86 -15.61 -3.57
C THR A 259 -12.13 -16.70 -2.79
N ASP A 260 -10.81 -16.78 -2.96
CA ASP A 260 -9.91 -17.76 -2.37
C ASP A 260 -8.55 -17.09 -2.12
N LEU A 261 -7.55 -17.84 -1.66
CA LEU A 261 -6.19 -17.35 -1.46
C LEU A 261 -5.20 -18.07 -2.40
N ASP A 262 -5.67 -18.53 -3.56
CA ASP A 262 -4.81 -19.13 -4.57
C ASP A 262 -3.67 -18.16 -4.90
N GLY A 263 -2.44 -18.67 -4.89
CA GLY A 263 -1.21 -17.88 -4.92
C GLY A 263 -0.46 -17.79 -3.60
N LEU A 264 -1.03 -18.30 -2.49
CA LEU A 264 -0.32 -18.42 -1.20
C LEU A 264 0.36 -19.78 -0.98
N GLU A 265 0.29 -20.71 -1.93
CA GLU A 265 0.75 -22.10 -1.78
C GLU A 265 2.28 -22.20 -1.58
N GLY A 266 2.99 -21.14 -1.96
CA GLY A 266 4.43 -21.03 -1.77
C GLY A 266 4.84 -20.87 -0.30
N PHE A 267 3.97 -20.35 0.56
CA PHE A 267 4.32 -20.03 1.94
C PHE A 267 4.19 -21.24 2.86
N LEU A 268 5.30 -21.67 3.45
CA LEU A 268 5.30 -22.68 4.51
C LEU A 268 5.13 -22.08 5.90
N ARG A 269 5.55 -20.82 6.08
CA ARG A 269 5.52 -20.10 7.36
C ARG A 269 5.26 -18.62 7.15
N LEU A 270 4.43 -18.04 8.01
CA LEU A 270 4.18 -16.60 8.07
C LEU A 270 4.35 -16.09 9.51
N GLU A 271 4.82 -14.85 9.63
CA GLU A 271 4.74 -14.16 10.92
C GLU A 271 3.31 -13.68 11.16
N SER A 272 2.67 -13.09 10.14
CA SER A 272 1.27 -12.77 10.24
C SER A 272 0.54 -12.99 8.92
N LEU A 273 -0.71 -13.44 9.05
CA LEU A 273 -1.70 -13.47 7.99
C LEU A 273 -2.95 -12.77 8.52
N ARG A 274 -3.25 -11.61 7.96
CA ARG A 274 -4.41 -10.79 8.31
C ARG A 274 -5.34 -10.71 7.12
N LEU A 275 -6.55 -11.20 7.30
CA LEU A 275 -7.61 -11.24 6.30
C LEU A 275 -8.73 -10.32 6.77
N TYR A 276 -8.78 -9.12 6.21
CA TYR A 276 -9.72 -8.06 6.59
C TYR A 276 -10.67 -7.72 5.45
N ASP A 277 -11.95 -7.55 5.76
CA ASP A 277 -12.99 -7.07 4.85
C ASP A 277 -13.04 -7.72 3.43
N ASN A 278 -12.52 -8.93 3.26
CA ASN A 278 -12.58 -9.72 2.02
C ASN A 278 -13.88 -10.51 1.96
N TYR A 279 -15.01 -9.82 1.90
CA TYR A 279 -16.33 -10.44 2.09
C TYR A 279 -16.68 -11.54 1.06
N ALA A 280 -16.10 -11.51 -0.15
CA ALA A 280 -16.29 -12.54 -1.17
C ALA A 280 -15.45 -13.80 -0.94
N LEU A 281 -14.47 -13.77 -0.03
CA LEU A 281 -13.62 -14.90 0.30
C LEU A 281 -14.51 -16.05 0.81
N ALA A 282 -14.60 -17.12 0.03
CA ALA A 282 -15.49 -18.25 0.25
C ALA A 282 -14.79 -19.40 0.99
N ASP A 283 -13.51 -19.59 0.70
CA ASP A 283 -12.66 -20.58 1.32
C ASP A 283 -11.22 -20.05 1.46
N LEU A 284 -10.32 -20.92 1.93
CA LEU A 284 -8.91 -20.62 2.12
C LEU A 284 -8.04 -21.51 1.23
N ASP A 285 -8.52 -21.86 0.04
CA ASP A 285 -7.68 -22.47 -1.00
C ASP A 285 -6.41 -21.62 -1.17
N GLY A 286 -5.27 -22.26 -1.34
CA GLY A 286 -3.94 -21.64 -1.32
C GLY A 286 -3.21 -21.77 0.03
N LEU A 287 -3.89 -22.12 1.13
CA LEU A 287 -3.25 -22.33 2.44
C LEU A 287 -2.82 -23.78 2.72
N GLU A 288 -2.89 -24.69 1.75
CA GLU A 288 -2.71 -26.13 1.98
C GLU A 288 -1.28 -26.50 2.38
N ASN A 289 -0.30 -25.64 2.10
CA ASN A 289 1.11 -25.85 2.45
C ASN A 289 1.56 -25.07 3.69
N LEU A 290 0.70 -24.19 4.22
CA LEU A 290 1.04 -23.32 5.34
C LEU A 290 1.05 -24.11 6.64
N ILE A 291 2.23 -24.24 7.26
CA ILE A 291 2.42 -25.07 8.47
C ILE A 291 2.34 -24.23 9.75
N GLU A 292 2.85 -23.00 9.71
CA GLU A 292 3.04 -22.17 10.89
C GLU A 292 2.71 -20.71 10.60
N VAL A 293 1.90 -20.11 11.47
CA VAL A 293 1.60 -18.67 11.44
C VAL A 293 1.76 -18.11 12.85
N GLN A 294 2.56 -17.07 13.08
CA GLN A 294 2.62 -16.50 14.43
C GLN A 294 1.30 -15.79 14.80
N THR A 295 0.73 -15.00 13.89
CA THR A 295 -0.54 -14.30 14.09
C THR A 295 -1.49 -14.51 12.91
N LEU A 296 -2.62 -15.17 13.14
CA LEU A 296 -3.70 -15.33 12.17
C LEU A 296 -4.91 -14.50 12.63
N GLU A 297 -5.28 -13.50 11.84
CA GLU A 297 -6.44 -12.64 12.10
C GLU A 297 -7.42 -12.70 10.93
N VAL A 298 -8.69 -12.97 11.22
CA VAL A 298 -9.81 -12.82 10.27
C VAL A 298 -10.81 -11.88 10.90
N LYS A 299 -10.96 -10.68 10.32
CA LYS A 299 -11.80 -9.63 10.92
C LYS A 299 -12.58 -8.86 9.89
N TYR A 300 -13.88 -8.70 10.11
CA TYR A 300 -14.69 -7.81 9.28
C TYR A 300 -15.19 -6.59 10.05
N ASP A 301 -15.29 -5.46 9.37
CA ASP A 301 -15.91 -4.27 9.90
C ASP A 301 -17.43 -4.45 9.95
N HIS A 302 -17.97 -4.57 11.17
CA HIS A 302 -19.40 -4.67 11.44
C HIS A 302 -20.19 -3.37 11.16
N CYS A 303 -19.51 -2.29 10.78
CA CYS A 303 -20.14 -1.00 10.48
C CYS A 303 -20.48 -0.80 9.01
N GLN A 304 -20.06 -1.73 8.14
CA GLN A 304 -20.42 -1.72 6.73
C GLN A 304 -21.83 -2.32 6.53
N PRO A 305 -22.81 -1.56 6.03
CA PRO A 305 -24.15 -2.09 5.78
C PRO A 305 -24.14 -3.10 4.62
N ASP A 306 -25.05 -4.08 4.67
CA ASP A 306 -25.37 -5.01 3.58
C ASP A 306 -24.23 -5.94 3.10
N MET A 307 -23.18 -6.12 3.89
CA MET A 307 -22.08 -7.03 3.55
C MET A 307 -22.45 -8.50 3.77
N GLN A 308 -22.36 -9.29 2.69
CA GLN A 308 -22.51 -10.75 2.75
C GLN A 308 -21.14 -11.41 2.71
N ALA A 309 -20.64 -11.75 3.90
CA ALA A 309 -19.46 -12.58 4.04
C ALA A 309 -19.71 -14.00 3.49
N SER A 310 -18.71 -14.59 2.85
CA SER A 310 -18.81 -15.93 2.25
C SER A 310 -18.03 -17.02 3.01
N LEU A 311 -17.02 -16.64 3.79
CA LEU A 311 -16.12 -17.58 4.47
C LEU A 311 -16.86 -18.39 5.55
N ILE A 312 -16.84 -19.71 5.45
CA ILE A 312 -17.61 -20.60 6.34
C ILE A 312 -16.77 -21.35 7.39
N ASP A 313 -15.50 -21.65 7.10
CA ASP A 313 -14.58 -22.43 7.95
C ASP A 313 -13.11 -22.26 7.51
N PHE A 314 -12.20 -23.08 8.05
CA PHE A 314 -10.78 -23.13 7.69
C PHE A 314 -10.40 -24.43 6.97
N GLY A 315 -11.35 -25.12 6.33
CA GLY A 315 -11.22 -26.50 5.87
C GLY A 315 -10.04 -26.78 4.93
N GLN A 316 -9.52 -25.76 4.27
CA GLN A 316 -8.41 -25.84 3.31
C GLN A 316 -7.03 -25.56 3.96
N ALA A 317 -7.02 -25.03 5.18
CA ALA A 317 -5.80 -24.81 5.97
C ALA A 317 -5.34 -26.06 6.75
N THR A 318 -5.57 -27.27 6.23
CA THR A 318 -5.37 -28.54 6.98
C THR A 318 -3.92 -28.83 7.43
N SER A 319 -2.93 -28.21 6.79
CA SER A 319 -1.52 -28.34 7.16
C SER A 319 -1.11 -27.45 8.33
N LEU A 320 -1.97 -26.52 8.74
CA LEU A 320 -1.67 -25.53 9.76
C LEU A 320 -1.57 -26.20 11.14
N ALA A 321 -0.32 -26.45 11.56
CA ALA A 321 -0.01 -27.16 12.80
C ALA A 321 0.28 -26.21 13.97
N SER A 322 0.64 -24.96 13.68
CA SER A 322 1.02 -23.98 14.70
C SER A 322 0.45 -22.60 14.39
N VAL A 323 -0.32 -22.09 15.34
CA VAL A 323 -0.73 -20.68 15.40
C VAL A 323 -0.41 -20.16 16.80
N ASN A 324 0.25 -19.01 16.93
CA ASN A 324 0.55 -18.48 18.27
C ASN A 324 -0.59 -17.55 18.76
N VAL A 325 -1.13 -16.73 17.87
CA VAL A 325 -2.28 -15.84 18.11
C VAL A 325 -3.33 -16.09 17.05
N LEU A 326 -4.54 -16.48 17.48
CA LEU A 326 -5.70 -16.63 16.60
C LEU A 326 -6.77 -15.61 16.99
N GLU A 327 -7.16 -14.75 16.06
CA GLU A 327 -8.24 -13.78 16.24
C GLU A 327 -9.27 -13.89 15.12
N ILE A 328 -10.53 -14.14 15.49
CA ILE A 328 -11.66 -14.23 14.57
C ILE A 328 -12.75 -13.30 15.09
N GLU A 329 -12.97 -12.18 14.41
CA GLU A 329 -13.92 -11.17 14.86
C GLU A 329 -14.90 -10.79 13.75
N TRP A 330 -16.20 -10.76 14.08
CA TRP A 330 -17.24 -10.25 13.18
C TRP A 330 -17.33 -10.97 11.83
N VAL A 331 -17.15 -12.28 11.81
CA VAL A 331 -17.34 -13.13 10.62
C VAL A 331 -18.72 -13.80 10.71
N PRO A 332 -19.82 -13.15 10.25
CA PRO A 332 -21.17 -13.66 10.45
C PRO A 332 -21.50 -14.90 9.63
N SER A 333 -20.71 -15.20 8.60
CA SER A 333 -20.85 -16.37 7.72
C SER A 333 -20.20 -17.63 8.27
N MET A 334 -19.28 -17.51 9.23
CA MET A 334 -18.52 -18.64 9.74
C MET A 334 -19.42 -19.58 10.53
N THR A 335 -19.47 -20.84 10.12
CA THR A 335 -20.33 -21.89 10.72
C THR A 335 -19.54 -22.99 11.41
N SER A 336 -18.22 -23.06 11.20
CA SER A 336 -17.35 -24.07 11.80
C SER A 336 -15.92 -23.53 11.96
N LEU A 337 -15.12 -24.22 12.77
CA LEU A 337 -13.66 -24.05 12.87
C LEU A 337 -12.92 -25.28 12.31
N ASP A 338 -13.58 -26.08 11.47
CA ASP A 338 -12.97 -27.22 10.78
C ASP A 338 -11.74 -26.77 9.99
N GLY A 339 -10.73 -27.64 9.91
CA GLY A 339 -9.40 -27.35 9.37
C GLY A 339 -8.36 -26.89 10.41
N LEU A 340 -8.79 -26.51 11.62
CA LEU A 340 -7.89 -26.13 12.72
C LEU A 340 -7.60 -27.28 13.71
N GLU A 341 -7.93 -28.52 13.38
CA GLU A 341 -7.83 -29.67 14.30
C GLU A 341 -6.38 -30.08 14.59
N ALA A 342 -5.45 -29.71 13.72
CA ALA A 342 -4.02 -29.97 13.89
C ALA A 342 -3.36 -29.05 14.93
N LEU A 343 -4.02 -27.96 15.34
CA LEU A 343 -3.48 -27.01 16.31
C LEU A 343 -3.36 -27.63 17.70
N THR A 344 -2.15 -27.61 18.26
CA THR A 344 -1.90 -28.18 19.60
C THR A 344 -1.76 -27.14 20.70
N GLU A 345 -1.32 -25.93 20.37
CA GLU A 345 -1.08 -24.86 21.35
C GLU A 345 -1.41 -23.49 20.73
N LEU A 346 -1.94 -22.59 21.56
CA LEU A 346 -2.10 -21.17 21.26
C LEU A 346 -1.57 -20.37 22.47
N SER A 347 -1.00 -19.19 22.25
CA SER A 347 -0.80 -18.23 23.36
C SER A 347 -2.04 -17.38 23.59
N LYS A 348 -2.76 -17.04 22.53
CA LYS A 348 -3.93 -16.16 22.57
C LYS A 348 -5.02 -16.66 21.61
N LEU A 349 -6.26 -16.72 22.13
CA LEU A 349 -7.47 -17.00 21.35
C LEU A 349 -8.47 -15.86 21.55
N VAL A 350 -8.86 -15.21 20.46
CA VAL A 350 -9.92 -14.19 20.42
C VAL A 350 -10.98 -14.66 19.43
N VAL A 351 -12.21 -14.86 19.89
CA VAL A 351 -13.34 -15.20 19.01
C VAL A 351 -14.52 -14.34 19.41
N ARG A 352 -14.86 -13.33 18.61
CA ARG A 352 -15.86 -12.32 18.98
C ARG A 352 -16.89 -12.08 17.89
N ASN A 353 -18.15 -12.04 18.28
CA ASN A 353 -19.25 -11.61 17.41
C ASN A 353 -19.41 -12.41 16.11
N ASN A 354 -19.20 -13.72 16.15
CA ASN A 354 -19.37 -14.60 14.99
C ASN A 354 -20.74 -15.28 15.07
N ALA A 355 -21.80 -14.59 14.65
CA ALA A 355 -23.18 -14.95 14.97
C ALA A 355 -23.62 -16.36 14.54
N SER A 356 -23.02 -16.92 13.48
CA SER A 356 -23.33 -18.25 12.96
C SER A 356 -22.41 -19.35 13.50
N LEU A 357 -21.33 -18.99 14.20
CA LEU A 357 -20.35 -19.94 14.70
C LEU A 357 -20.85 -20.60 15.98
N PRO A 358 -20.97 -21.94 16.05
CA PRO A 358 -21.36 -22.63 17.27
C PRO A 358 -20.36 -22.41 18.40
N TYR A 359 -20.85 -22.01 19.57
CA TYR A 359 -19.97 -21.82 20.73
C TYR A 359 -19.29 -23.13 21.19
N ALA A 360 -19.87 -24.29 20.85
CA ALA A 360 -19.28 -25.60 21.11
C ALA A 360 -17.93 -25.79 20.38
N ASP A 361 -17.81 -25.29 19.16
CA ASP A 361 -16.58 -25.44 18.35
C ASP A 361 -15.46 -24.58 18.94
N VAL A 362 -15.79 -23.36 19.38
CA VAL A 362 -14.86 -22.47 20.11
C VAL A 362 -14.34 -23.14 21.37
N LEU A 363 -15.21 -23.78 22.16
CA LEU A 363 -14.83 -24.50 23.37
C LEU A 363 -13.99 -25.75 23.06
N ALA A 364 -14.26 -26.44 21.95
CA ALA A 364 -13.49 -27.59 21.51
C ALA A 364 -12.04 -27.16 21.17
N LEU A 365 -11.90 -26.11 20.37
CA LEU A 365 -10.58 -25.55 20.03
C LEU A 365 -9.84 -25.03 21.26
N GLN A 366 -10.53 -24.31 22.16
CA GLN A 366 -9.95 -23.85 23.42
C GLN A 366 -9.45 -25.02 24.29
N GLY A 367 -10.21 -26.12 24.35
CA GLY A 367 -9.84 -27.32 25.08
C GLY A 367 -8.62 -28.04 24.49
N ALA A 368 -8.54 -28.08 23.16
CA ALA A 368 -7.43 -28.70 22.42
C ALA A 368 -6.12 -27.90 22.58
N THR A 369 -6.20 -26.57 22.48
CA THR A 369 -5.03 -25.68 22.39
C THR A 369 -4.59 -25.05 23.71
N LYS A 370 -5.44 -25.06 24.73
CA LYS A 370 -5.21 -24.50 26.08
C LYS A 370 -4.55 -23.09 26.07
N PRO A 371 -5.21 -22.07 25.48
CA PRO A 371 -4.59 -20.77 25.29
C PRO A 371 -4.17 -20.09 26.59
N GLY A 372 -3.03 -19.41 26.58
CA GLY A 372 -2.57 -18.59 27.71
C GLY A 372 -3.51 -17.41 28.02
N MET A 373 -4.17 -16.88 27.00
CA MET A 373 -5.20 -15.84 27.11
C MET A 373 -6.39 -16.17 26.20
N VAL A 374 -7.61 -15.98 26.72
CA VAL A 374 -8.86 -16.27 26.01
C VAL A 374 -9.81 -15.07 26.13
N LEU A 375 -10.30 -14.58 24.99
CA LEU A 375 -11.32 -13.53 24.89
C LEU A 375 -12.41 -13.99 23.92
N VAL A 376 -13.44 -14.67 24.44
CA VAL A 376 -14.50 -15.27 23.61
C VAL A 376 -15.89 -14.80 24.01
N CYS A 377 -16.69 -14.39 23.03
CA CYS A 377 -18.11 -14.03 23.17
C CYS A 377 -18.75 -13.93 21.78
N GLY A 378 -20.08 -13.92 21.68
CA GLY A 378 -20.77 -13.75 20.40
C GLY A 378 -20.59 -14.96 19.48
N GLY A 379 -21.60 -15.82 19.49
CA GLY A 379 -21.72 -17.05 18.71
C GLY A 379 -23.03 -17.74 19.08
N VAL A 380 -23.44 -18.74 18.30
CA VAL A 380 -24.70 -19.47 18.57
C VAL A 380 -24.62 -20.13 19.94
N ASP A 381 -25.60 -19.85 20.80
CA ASP A 381 -25.69 -20.32 22.19
C ASP A 381 -24.53 -19.89 23.13
N GLY A 382 -23.69 -18.95 22.68
CA GLY A 382 -22.58 -18.39 23.44
C GLY A 382 -22.96 -17.19 24.31
N PRO A 383 -22.05 -16.72 25.19
CA PRO A 383 -22.24 -15.49 25.93
C PRO A 383 -22.25 -14.29 24.97
N GLU A 384 -23.19 -13.36 25.15
CA GLU A 384 -23.23 -12.12 24.37
C GLU A 384 -21.98 -11.27 24.61
N CYS A 385 -21.49 -10.61 23.56
CA CYS A 385 -20.44 -9.61 23.73
C CYS A 385 -21.02 -8.31 24.31
N SER A 386 -20.22 -7.59 25.11
CA SER A 386 -20.52 -6.18 25.37
C SER A 386 -20.35 -5.42 24.06
N ASN A 387 -21.46 -5.06 23.40
CA ASN A 387 -21.44 -4.32 22.14
C ASN A 387 -20.45 -3.15 22.22
N THR A 388 -19.39 -3.20 21.42
CA THR A 388 -18.61 -2.02 21.10
C THR A 388 -19.40 -1.26 20.04
N PRO A 389 -19.77 0.01 20.28
CA PRO A 389 -20.43 0.79 19.24
C PRO A 389 -19.51 0.86 18.01
N CYS A 390 -20.11 0.97 16.82
CA CYS A 390 -19.38 1.42 15.65
C CYS A 390 -18.57 2.66 16.00
N PRO A 391 -17.29 2.75 15.60
CA PRO A 391 -16.58 4.01 15.72
C PRO A 391 -17.46 5.08 15.07
N MET A 392 -17.83 6.10 15.85
CA MET A 392 -18.43 7.29 15.26
C MET A 392 -17.32 7.95 14.48
N PHE A 393 -17.39 7.83 13.15
CA PHE A 393 -16.51 8.51 12.20
C PHE A 393 -16.37 10.00 12.52
#